data_AF-D5RL74-F1
#
_entry.id   AF-D5RL74-F1
#
_cell.length_a   1.000
_cell.length_b   1.000
_cell.length_c   1.000
_cell.angle_alpha   90.00
_cell.angle_beta   90.00
_cell.angle_gamma   90.00
#
_symmetry.space_group_name_H-M   'P 1'
#
loop_
_entity.id
_entity.type
_entity.pdbx_description
1 polymer ?
#
loop_
_entity_poly.entity_id
_entity_poly.type
_entity_poly.pdbx_seq_one_letter_code
_entity_poly.pdbx_strand_id
1 'polypeptide(L)'
;RLPAEQLIAEAPEVYIATGGAYAPGMRPAIGPGLAEGPARDGLRRLAARPGLALLPAIRAGRVHGIWSGLVGIRPLQPLFVEAAARWLHPALFHDLDPGEALGLINTRFLARPLPGPLWVSLA
;
A
#
# COMPACT_ATOMS: atom_id res chain seq x y z
N ARG A 1 3.63 19.35 -1.87
CA ARG A 1 2.43 18.60 -2.35
C ARG A 1 2.37 18.81 -3.86
N LEU A 2 2.20 17.76 -4.65
CA LEU A 2 1.96 17.89 -6.10
C LEU A 2 0.53 18.41 -6.33
N PRO A 3 0.30 19.36 -7.26
CA PRO A 3 -1.04 19.74 -7.69
C PRO A 3 -1.80 18.56 -8.32
N ALA A 4 -3.13 18.58 -8.29
CA ALA A 4 -3.95 17.50 -8.86
C ALA A 4 -3.80 17.43 -10.38
N GLU A 5 -3.65 18.59 -11.02
CA GLU A 5 -3.46 18.76 -12.46
C GLU A 5 -2.17 18.08 -12.93
N GLN A 6 -1.08 18.24 -12.17
CA GLN A 6 0.18 17.55 -12.46
C GLN A 6 0.02 16.04 -12.33
N LEU A 7 -0.64 15.56 -11.27
CA LEU A 7 -0.86 14.12 -11.08
C LEU A 7 -1.72 13.51 -12.20
N ILE A 8 -2.69 14.26 -12.71
CA ILE A 8 -3.51 13.87 -13.86
C ILE A 8 -2.65 13.84 -15.14
N ALA A 9 -1.79 14.84 -15.34
CA ALA A 9 -0.90 14.91 -16.51
C ALA A 9 0.15 13.78 -16.52
N GLU A 10 0.72 13.41 -15.37
CA GLU A 10 1.65 12.28 -15.22
C GLU A 10 0.96 10.92 -15.45
N ALA A 11 -0.37 10.86 -15.31
CA ALA A 11 -1.19 9.69 -15.62
C ALA A 11 -0.63 8.36 -15.07
N PRO A 12 -0.30 8.26 -13.77
CA PRO A 12 0.34 7.08 -13.22
C PRO A 12 -0.52 5.83 -13.41
N GLU A 13 0.13 4.72 -13.75
CA GLU A 13 -0.53 3.42 -13.96
C GLU A 13 -0.85 2.69 -12.65
N VAL A 14 -0.18 3.07 -11.55
CA VAL A 14 -0.38 2.49 -10.22
C VAL A 14 -0.49 3.59 -9.18
N TYR A 15 -1.45 3.46 -8.26
CA TYR A 15 -1.61 4.35 -7.13
C TYR A 15 -1.33 3.61 -5.82
N ILE A 16 -0.33 4.08 -5.06
CA ILE A 16 0.05 3.50 -3.77
C ILE A 16 -0.14 4.54 -2.66
N ALA A 17 -1.06 4.28 -1.74
CA ALA A 17 -1.31 5.14 -0.59
C ALA A 17 -0.62 4.64 0.67
N THR A 18 0.04 5.54 1.40
CA THR A 18 0.50 5.22 2.76
C THR A 18 -0.66 5.29 3.75
N GLY A 19 -0.95 4.19 4.44
CA GLY A 19 -1.88 4.09 5.55
C GLY A 19 -1.19 4.15 6.91
N GLY A 20 -1.98 4.22 7.97
CA GLY A 20 -1.50 4.21 9.35
C GLY A 20 -2.60 3.87 10.34
N ALA A 21 -2.24 3.62 11.60
CA ALA A 21 -3.19 3.30 12.67
C ALA A 21 -3.98 4.52 13.18
N TYR A 22 -3.54 5.75 12.83
CA TYR A 22 -4.12 7.01 13.30
C TYR A 22 -4.72 7.82 12.13
N ALA A 23 -5.70 8.67 12.44
CA ALA A 23 -6.45 9.53 11.52
C ALA A 23 -7.42 8.80 10.55
N PRO A 24 -8.44 8.08 11.08
CA PRO A 24 -9.51 7.51 10.27
C PRO A 24 -10.24 8.62 9.51
N GLY A 25 -10.19 8.57 8.18
CA GLY A 25 -10.82 9.57 7.28
C GLY A 25 -9.83 10.31 6.40
N MET A 26 -8.60 10.54 6.88
CA MET A 26 -7.53 11.12 6.07
C MET A 26 -6.69 10.07 5.37
N ARG A 27 -6.43 8.93 6.02
CA ARG A 27 -5.61 7.83 5.52
C ARG A 27 -6.33 6.48 5.68
N PRO A 28 -6.02 5.47 4.84
CA PRO A 28 -6.45 4.11 5.06
C PRO A 28 -5.92 3.58 6.39
N ALA A 29 -6.76 2.84 7.13
CA ALA A 29 -6.40 2.22 8.40
C ALA A 29 -5.56 0.96 8.13
N ILE A 30 -4.28 1.13 7.84
CA ILE A 30 -3.33 0.05 7.52
C ILE A 30 -2.23 0.09 8.56
N GLY A 31 -2.02 -1.03 9.22
CA GLY A 31 -0.99 -1.16 10.24
C GLY A 31 -1.09 -2.50 10.95
N PRO A 32 -0.07 -2.81 11.77
CA PRO A 32 0.00 -4.12 12.41
C PRO A 32 -1.24 -4.42 13.25
N GLY A 33 -1.87 -5.56 12.97
CA GLY A 33 -3.02 -6.06 13.74
C GLY A 33 -4.34 -5.39 13.42
N LEU A 34 -4.38 -4.51 12.41
CA LEU A 34 -5.63 -3.94 11.90
C LEU A 34 -6.27 -4.88 10.87
N ALA A 35 -7.59 -4.93 10.88
CA ALA A 35 -8.35 -5.70 9.90
C ALA A 35 -8.31 -5.06 8.49
N GLU A 36 -8.43 -5.89 7.45
CA GLU A 36 -8.44 -5.41 6.05
C GLU A 36 -9.64 -4.54 5.70
N GLY A 37 -10.82 -4.80 6.28
CA GLY A 37 -12.06 -4.10 5.93
C GLY A 37 -11.92 -2.57 6.02
N PRO A 38 -11.55 -2.04 7.20
CA PRO A 38 -11.29 -0.61 7.39
C PRO A 38 -10.20 -0.04 6.46
N ALA A 39 -9.18 -0.84 6.12
CA ALA A 39 -8.14 -0.45 5.17
C ALA A 39 -8.69 -0.29 3.75
N ARG A 40 -9.45 -1.28 3.26
CA ARG A 40 -10.10 -1.26 1.94
C ARG A 40 -11.09 -0.10 1.85
N ASP A 41 -11.89 0.12 2.87
CA ASP A 41 -12.85 1.23 2.88
C ASP A 41 -12.16 2.60 2.87
N GLY A 42 -11.05 2.73 3.60
CA GLY A 42 -10.21 3.92 3.55
C GLY A 42 -9.60 4.16 2.17
N LEU A 43 -9.12 3.11 1.50
CA LEU A 43 -8.62 3.19 0.13
C LEU A 43 -9.70 3.57 -0.88
N ARG A 44 -10.91 2.98 -0.78
CA ARG A 44 -12.04 3.32 -1.65
C ARG A 44 -12.42 4.80 -1.51
N ARG A 45 -12.52 5.30 -0.28
CA ARG A 45 -12.79 6.74 -0.03
C ARG A 45 -11.70 7.63 -0.61
N LEU A 46 -10.43 7.20 -0.54
CA LEU A 46 -9.31 7.94 -1.11
C LEU A 46 -9.37 7.96 -2.65
N ALA A 47 -9.61 6.80 -3.27
CA ALA A 47 -9.73 6.65 -4.72
C ALA A 47 -10.92 7.44 -5.31
N ALA A 48 -11.99 7.61 -4.54
CA ALA A 48 -13.18 8.37 -4.94
C ALA A 48 -13.03 9.90 -4.84
N ARG A 49 -11.90 10.43 -4.34
CA ARG A 49 -11.73 11.89 -4.21
C ARG A 49 -11.71 12.55 -5.60
N PRO A 50 -12.30 13.75 -5.75
CA PRO A 50 -12.20 14.53 -6.98
C PRO A 50 -10.74 14.68 -7.43
N GLY A 51 -10.49 14.53 -8.73
CA GLY A 51 -9.15 14.50 -9.32
C GLY A 51 -8.51 13.10 -9.31
N LEU A 52 -8.53 12.38 -8.18
CA LEU A 52 -7.97 11.01 -8.11
C LEU A 52 -8.83 10.00 -8.88
N ALA A 53 -10.16 10.12 -8.80
CA ALA A 53 -11.07 9.22 -9.51
C ALA A 53 -10.91 9.24 -11.05
N LEU A 54 -10.25 10.27 -11.59
CA LEU A 54 -9.98 10.40 -13.02
C LEU A 54 -8.69 9.71 -13.46
N LEU A 55 -7.83 9.30 -12.51
CA LEU A 55 -6.54 8.71 -12.83
C LEU A 55 -6.69 7.33 -13.47
N PRO A 56 -5.84 6.99 -14.46
CA PRO A 56 -5.82 5.66 -15.08
C PRO A 56 -5.68 4.54 -14.06
N ALA A 57 -4.77 4.67 -13.08
CA ALA A 57 -4.60 3.70 -12.00
C ALA A 57 -5.90 3.37 -11.25
N ILE A 58 -6.70 4.39 -10.93
CA ILE A 58 -7.96 4.20 -10.19
C ILE A 58 -8.99 3.49 -11.07
N ARG A 59 -9.13 3.91 -12.33
CA ARG A 59 -10.05 3.29 -13.29
C ARG A 59 -9.69 1.84 -13.61
N ALA A 60 -8.39 1.54 -13.64
CA ALA A 60 -7.86 0.20 -13.87
C ALA A 60 -7.83 -0.68 -12.61
N GLY A 61 -8.29 -0.18 -11.45
CA GLY A 61 -8.27 -0.93 -10.19
C GLY A 61 -6.87 -1.16 -9.60
N ARG A 62 -5.83 -0.51 -10.14
CA ARG A 62 -4.43 -0.60 -9.67
C ARG A 62 -4.19 0.32 -8.48
N VAL A 63 -4.95 0.07 -7.41
CA VAL A 63 -5.00 0.89 -6.19
C VAL A 63 -4.57 0.04 -5.01
N HIS A 64 -3.46 0.44 -4.40
CA HIS A 64 -2.82 -0.27 -3.29
C HIS A 64 -2.64 0.65 -2.10
N GLY A 65 -2.60 0.04 -0.93
CA GLY A 65 -2.29 0.69 0.33
C GLY A 65 -1.17 -0.05 1.04
N ILE A 66 -0.32 0.69 1.73
CA ILE A 66 0.79 0.13 2.50
C ILE A 66 0.96 0.86 3.83
N TRP A 67 1.30 0.14 4.89
CA TRP A 67 1.57 0.74 6.19
C TRP A 67 2.77 1.68 6.09
N SER A 68 2.63 2.91 6.61
CA SER A 68 3.69 3.92 6.62
C SER A 68 4.98 3.45 7.31
N GLY A 69 4.89 2.51 8.25
CA GLY A 69 6.06 1.92 8.89
C GLY A 69 6.96 1.17 7.93
N LEU A 70 6.43 0.53 6.88
CA LEU A 70 7.26 -0.13 5.85
C LEU A 70 8.05 0.87 5.00
N VAL A 71 7.60 2.13 4.92
CA VAL A 71 8.30 3.20 4.21
C VAL A 71 9.34 3.87 5.12
N GLY A 72 9.05 4.04 6.41
CA GLY A 72 9.89 4.79 7.35
C GLY A 72 10.88 3.96 8.17
N ILE A 73 10.57 2.70 8.48
CA ILE A 73 11.40 1.84 9.33
C ILE A 73 12.37 1.08 8.44
N ARG A 74 13.64 1.53 8.39
CA ARG A 74 14.66 1.00 7.46
C ARG A 74 14.77 -0.53 7.40
N PRO A 75 14.81 -1.28 8.53
CA PRO A 75 14.86 -2.73 8.48
C PRO A 75 13.64 -3.41 7.81
N LEU A 76 12.51 -2.71 7.69
CA LEU A 76 11.28 -3.23 7.09
C LEU A 76 11.07 -2.75 5.64
N GLN A 77 11.91 -1.85 5.14
CA GLN A 77 11.81 -1.32 3.77
C GLN A 77 11.90 -2.39 2.67
N PRO A 78 12.62 -3.52 2.81
CA PRO A 78 12.56 -4.59 1.81
C PRO A 78 11.13 -5.04 1.50
N LEU A 79 10.24 -5.12 2.50
CA LEU A 79 8.83 -5.46 2.29
C LEU A 79 8.09 -4.45 1.41
N PHE A 80 8.40 -3.15 1.58
CA PHE A 80 7.83 -2.12 0.71
C PHE A 80 8.34 -2.25 -0.72
N VAL A 81 9.64 -2.49 -0.89
CA VAL A 81 10.26 -2.65 -2.21
C VAL A 81 9.67 -3.84 -2.95
N GLU A 82 9.53 -4.99 -2.30
CA GLU A 82 8.93 -6.19 -2.92
C GLU A 82 7.46 -5.97 -3.31
N ALA A 83 6.66 -5.39 -2.41
CA ALA A 83 5.26 -5.07 -2.69
C ALA A 83 5.14 -4.09 -3.87
N ALA A 84 5.95 -3.02 -3.88
CA ALA A 84 5.96 -2.05 -4.95
C ALA A 84 6.43 -2.65 -6.29
N ALA A 85 7.49 -3.46 -6.28
CA ALA A 85 8.00 -4.14 -7.46
C ALA A 85 6.92 -5.02 -8.11
N ARG A 86 6.20 -5.82 -7.30
CA ARG A 86 5.08 -6.66 -7.76
C ARG A 86 3.92 -5.84 -8.33
N TRP A 87 3.56 -4.71 -7.70
CA TRP A 87 2.44 -3.88 -8.18
C TRP A 87 2.79 -3.11 -9.46
N LEU A 88 4.02 -2.62 -9.57
CA LEU A 88 4.49 -1.83 -10.71
C LEU A 88 4.76 -2.73 -11.93
N HIS A 89 5.42 -3.87 -11.71
CA HIS A 89 5.84 -4.78 -12.78
C HIS A 89 5.46 -6.24 -12.48
N PRO A 90 4.16 -6.57 -12.45
CA PRO A 90 3.69 -7.90 -12.05
C PRO A 90 4.20 -9.03 -12.95
N ALA A 91 4.50 -8.75 -14.23
CA ALA A 91 5.08 -9.75 -15.13
C ALA A 91 6.53 -10.13 -14.75
N LEU A 92 7.31 -9.16 -14.25
CA LEU A 92 8.72 -9.36 -13.90
C LEU A 92 8.89 -9.95 -12.49
N PHE A 93 7.98 -9.62 -11.57
CA PHE A 93 8.09 -9.95 -10.14
C PHE A 93 6.87 -10.75 -9.65
N HIS A 94 6.35 -11.65 -10.48
CA HIS A 94 5.19 -12.48 -10.14
C HIS A 94 5.49 -13.50 -9.01
N ASP A 95 6.78 -13.82 -8.85
CA ASP A 95 7.35 -14.76 -7.89
C ASP A 95 7.67 -14.13 -6.53
N LEU A 96 7.73 -12.80 -6.43
CA LEU A 96 7.90 -12.12 -5.13
C LEU A 96 6.64 -12.26 -4.26
N ASP A 97 6.81 -12.79 -3.05
CA ASP A 97 5.77 -12.82 -2.01
C ASP A 97 6.20 -12.01 -0.77
N PRO A 98 5.73 -10.76 -0.62
CA PRO A 98 5.99 -9.95 0.57
C PRO A 98 5.51 -10.61 1.87
N GLY A 99 4.54 -11.54 1.80
CA GLY A 99 4.08 -12.34 2.92
C GLY A 99 5.12 -13.34 3.41
N GLU A 100 5.84 -13.98 2.50
CA GLU A 100 6.96 -14.87 2.83
C GLU A 100 8.10 -14.08 3.48
N ALA A 101 8.48 -12.93 2.90
CA ALA A 101 9.49 -12.05 3.48
C ALA A 101 9.10 -11.54 4.87
N LEU A 102 7.82 -11.20 5.09
CA LEU A 102 7.31 -10.83 6.42
C LEU A 102 7.39 -12.01 7.40
N GLY A 103 7.08 -13.23 6.94
CA GLY A 103 7.24 -14.46 7.72
C GLY A 103 8.70 -14.69 8.15
N LEU A 104 9.65 -14.50 7.24
CA LEU A 104 11.08 -14.58 7.55
C LEU A 104 11.48 -13.53 8.59
N ILE A 105 11.04 -12.28 8.42
CA ILE A 105 11.32 -11.21 9.39
C ILE A 105 10.76 -11.52 10.77
N ASN A 106 9.51 -11.98 10.82
CA ASN A 106 8.81 -12.33 12.05
C ASN A 106 9.48 -13.49 12.80
N THR A 107 10.04 -14.47 12.08
CA THR A 107 10.64 -15.67 12.68
C THR A 107 12.12 -15.51 13.02
N ARG A 108 12.89 -14.76 12.21
CA ARG A 108 14.35 -14.66 12.36
C ARG A 108 14.83 -13.45 13.14
N PHE A 109 14.10 -12.34 13.10
CA PHE A 109 14.64 -11.05 13.58
C PHE A 109 13.79 -10.37 14.66
N LEU A 110 12.48 -10.60 14.70
CA LEU A 110 11.60 -9.93 15.65
C LEU A 110 11.32 -10.78 16.89
N ALA A 111 11.49 -10.19 18.07
CA ALA A 111 11.11 -10.84 19.34
C ALA A 111 9.59 -11.04 19.48
N ARG A 112 8.79 -10.20 18.80
CA ARG A 112 7.35 -10.35 18.67
C ARG A 112 6.97 -10.19 17.20
N PRO A 113 6.20 -11.13 16.61
CA PRO A 113 5.77 -11.01 15.23
C PRO A 113 5.00 -9.71 14.98
N LEU A 114 5.21 -9.14 13.81
CA LEU A 114 4.44 -8.04 13.28
C LEU A 114 3.19 -8.61 12.58
N PRO A 115 1.99 -8.46 13.17
CA PRO A 115 0.76 -9.03 12.62
C PRO A 115 0.37 -8.32 11.32
N GLY A 116 0.08 -9.10 10.27
CA GLY A 116 -0.43 -8.59 9.00
C GLY A 116 -1.95 -8.38 9.00
N PRO A 117 -2.50 -7.88 7.87
CA PRO A 117 -1.77 -7.49 6.67
C PRO A 117 -1.28 -6.04 6.74
N LEU A 118 -0.03 -5.82 6.32
CA LEU A 118 0.63 -4.51 6.31
C LEU A 118 0.45 -3.75 4.99
N TRP A 119 -0.29 -4.34 4.06
CA TRP A 119 -0.65 -3.79 2.75
C TRP A 119 -2.00 -4.37 2.31
N VAL A 120 -2.67 -3.73 1.37
CA VAL A 120 -3.95 -4.20 0.81
C VAL A 120 -4.18 -3.62 -0.59
N SER A 121 -4.97 -4.29 -1.42
CA SER A 121 -5.34 -3.85 -2.77
C SER A 121 -6.86 -3.75 -2.92
N LEU A 122 -7.35 -2.92 -3.85
CA LEU A 122 -8.78 -2.84 -4.18
C LEU A 122 -9.25 -3.80 -5.28
N ALA A 123 -8.32 -4.33 -6.07
CA ALA A 123 -8.56 -5.44 -7.01
C ALA A 123 -8.75 -6.77 -6.28
#